data_AF-A0A0M8PXU2-F1
#
_entry.id   AF-A0A0M8PXU2-F1
#
_cell.length_a   1.000
_cell.length_b   1.000
_cell.length_c   1.000
_cell.angle_alpha   90.00
_cell.angle_beta   90.00
_cell.angle_gamma   90.00
#
_symmetry.space_group_name_H-M   'P 1'
#
loop_
_entity.id
_entity.type
_entity.pdbx_description
1 polymer ?
#
loop_
_entity_poly.entity_id
_entity_poly.type
_entity_poly.pdbx_seq_one_letter_code
_entity_poly.pdbx_strand_id
1 'polypeptide(L)'
;MADIRFAVSDDYLSEFQKHSMEGYITSYTLELDFFDEVEVIGVINIIFDVIGYGIDGFDGGIDISYQVMYFQDPLNKEDYLDDNEAFIYIFSNYGNDIMTVVNLAYDALDDFYTNGTPLNKFAYHFK
;
A
#
# COMPACT_ATOMS: atom_id res chain seq x y z
N MET A 1 -12.05 17.01 -6.63
CA MET A 1 -11.59 16.32 -5.41
C MET A 1 -11.61 14.85 -5.78
N ALA A 2 -10.49 14.13 -5.66
CA ALA A 2 -10.40 12.76 -6.17
C ALA A 2 -11.02 11.77 -5.19
N ASP A 3 -11.76 10.79 -5.70
CA ASP A 3 -12.27 9.67 -4.91
C ASP A 3 -11.16 8.61 -4.78
N ILE A 4 -10.89 8.11 -3.56
CA ILE A 4 -9.89 7.07 -3.33
C ILE A 4 -10.60 5.71 -3.26
N ARG A 5 -10.14 4.75 -4.08
CA ARG A 5 -10.50 3.34 -3.95
C ARG A 5 -9.23 2.53 -3.82
N PHE A 6 -9.32 1.39 -3.17
CA PHE A 6 -8.18 0.50 -3.09
C PHE A 6 -8.56 -0.95 -3.25
N ALA A 7 -7.58 -1.70 -3.75
CA ALA A 7 -7.65 -3.14 -3.86
C ALA A 7 -6.36 -3.74 -3.29
N VAL A 8 -6.51 -4.85 -2.58
CA VAL A 8 -5.39 -5.74 -2.30
C VAL A 8 -5.23 -6.61 -3.54
N SER A 9 -4.13 -6.46 -4.27
CA SER A 9 -3.82 -7.38 -5.36
C SER A 9 -3.24 -8.67 -4.76
N ASP A 10 -3.75 -9.83 -5.22
CA ASP A 10 -3.09 -11.12 -4.92
C ASP A 10 -1.75 -11.22 -5.68
N ASP A 11 -1.58 -10.42 -6.75
CA ASP A 11 -0.51 -10.50 -7.73
C ASP A 11 0.76 -9.77 -7.27
N TYR A 12 1.29 -10.21 -6.13
CA TYR A 12 2.74 -10.31 -5.83
C TYR A 12 3.06 -11.50 -4.90
N LEU A 13 2.11 -12.43 -4.67
CA LEU A 13 2.33 -13.64 -3.86
C LEU A 13 3.31 -14.65 -4.49
N SER A 14 3.82 -14.41 -5.70
CA SER A 14 4.53 -15.44 -6.45
C SER A 14 6.04 -15.49 -6.23
N GLU A 15 6.77 -14.43 -5.82
CA GLU A 15 8.24 -14.56 -5.87
C GLU A 15 9.05 -13.50 -5.11
N PHE A 16 8.92 -13.40 -3.78
CA PHE A 16 10.05 -12.86 -2.98
C PHE A 16 10.15 -13.50 -1.59
N GLN A 17 10.05 -14.84 -1.51
CA GLN A 17 10.83 -15.54 -0.48
C GLN A 17 12.31 -15.41 -0.84
N LYS A 18 12.91 -14.24 -0.62
CA LYS A 18 14.37 -14.16 -0.59
C LYS A 18 14.79 -14.87 0.69
N HIS A 19 15.28 -16.09 0.56
CA HIS A 19 16.23 -16.62 1.54
C HIS A 19 17.50 -15.78 1.45
N SER A 20 17.46 -14.53 1.94
CA SER A 20 18.68 -13.83 2.31
C SER A 20 19.11 -14.38 3.67
N MET A 21 20.40 -14.31 3.98
CA MET A 21 20.93 -14.72 5.29
C MET A 21 20.37 -13.88 6.46
N GLU A 22 19.46 -12.93 6.23
CA GLU A 22 19.01 -11.92 7.20
C GLU A 22 17.56 -12.08 7.70
N GLY A 23 16.77 -13.06 7.21
CA GLY A 23 15.43 -13.33 7.73
C GLY A 23 14.42 -13.66 6.65
N TYR A 24 13.29 -14.29 7.04
CA TYR A 24 12.18 -14.52 6.13
C TYR A 24 11.40 -13.20 5.98
N ILE A 25 11.34 -12.69 4.75
CA ILE A 25 10.56 -11.50 4.38
C ILE A 25 9.39 -11.95 3.50
N THR A 26 8.18 -11.47 3.79
CA THR A 26 6.99 -11.63 2.96
C THR A 26 6.42 -10.25 2.66
N SER A 27 6.28 -9.91 1.38
CA SER A 27 5.80 -8.59 0.94
C SER A 27 4.32 -8.65 0.55
N TYR A 28 3.55 -7.65 0.98
CA TYR A 28 2.15 -7.45 0.60
C TYR A 28 1.99 -6.07 -0.04
N THR A 29 1.25 -5.99 -1.14
CA THR A 29 1.01 -4.72 -1.83
C THR A 29 -0.46 -4.33 -1.73
N LEU A 30 -0.70 -3.08 -1.35
CA LEU A 30 -1.99 -2.43 -1.40
C LEU A 30 -1.96 -1.34 -2.48
N GLU A 31 -2.81 -1.47 -3.48
CA GLU A 31 -2.94 -0.51 -4.57
C GLU A 31 -4.03 0.51 -4.23
N LEU A 32 -3.66 1.79 -4.21
CA LEU A 32 -4.56 2.93 -4.05
C LEU A 32 -4.77 3.63 -5.38
N ASP A 33 -5.99 3.56 -5.88
CA ASP A 33 -6.44 4.24 -7.08
C ASP A 33 -7.10 5.58 -6.72
N PHE A 34 -6.69 6.64 -7.41
CA PHE A 34 -7.27 7.97 -7.34
C PHE A 34 -8.15 8.17 -8.56
N PHE A 35 -9.43 8.48 -8.34
CA PHE A 35 -10.41 8.66 -9.40
C PHE A 35 -10.87 10.11 -9.53
N ASP A 36 -11.03 10.58 -10.76
CA ASP A 36 -11.83 11.76 -11.09
C ASP A 36 -13.09 11.31 -11.82
N GLU A 37 -14.23 11.40 -11.12
CA GLU A 37 -15.54 10.86 -11.52
C GLU A 37 -15.54 9.33 -11.79
N VAL A 38 -14.99 8.91 -12.93
CA VAL A 38 -14.92 7.52 -13.39
C VAL A 38 -13.54 7.13 -13.92
N GLU A 39 -12.66 8.09 -14.16
CA GLU A 39 -11.33 7.88 -14.70
C GLU A 39 -10.31 7.72 -13.57
N VAL A 40 -9.42 6.73 -13.68
CA VAL A 40 -8.27 6.61 -12.76
C VAL A 40 -7.24 7.64 -13.19
N ILE A 41 -6.99 8.61 -12.32
CA ILE A 41 -6.06 9.71 -12.54
C ILE A 41 -4.71 9.48 -11.83
N GLY A 42 -4.61 8.48 -10.97
CA GLY A 42 -3.35 8.16 -10.31
C GLY A 42 -3.40 6.85 -9.55
N VAL A 43 -2.24 6.26 -9.33
CA VAL A 43 -2.07 5.00 -8.60
C VAL A 43 -0.85 5.08 -7.70
N ILE A 44 -1.02 4.72 -6.43
CA ILE A 44 0.07 4.50 -5.47
C ILE A 44 0.00 3.08 -4.94
N ASN A 45 1.13 2.40 -4.96
CA ASN A 45 1.32 1.15 -4.24
C ASN A 45 1.91 1.42 -2.86
N ILE A 46 1.31 0.81 -1.84
CA ILE A 46 1.83 0.73 -0.49
C ILE A 46 2.30 -0.70 -0.28
N ILE A 47 3.57 -0.88 0.06
CA ILE A 47 4.21 -2.19 0.17
C ILE A 47 4.53 -2.42 1.64
N PHE A 48 4.03 -3.51 2.19
CA PHE A 48 4.26 -3.97 3.55
C PHE A 48 5.21 -5.17 3.52
N ASP A 49 6.44 -4.97 3.97
CA ASP A 49 7.45 -6.02 4.09
C ASP A 49 7.42 -6.59 5.51
N VAL A 50 6.86 -7.80 5.66
CA VAL A 50 6.78 -8.51 6.94
C VAL A 50 8.04 -9.34 7.13
N ILE A 51 8.81 -9.02 8.17
CA ILE A 51 10.13 -9.59 8.45
C ILE A 51 10.05 -10.37 9.76
N GLY A 52 10.50 -11.64 9.76
CA GLY A 52 10.83 -12.37 10.98
C GLY A 52 9.67 -12.89 11.84
N TYR A 53 8.40 -12.64 11.48
CA TYR A 53 7.25 -13.21 12.19
C TYR A 53 7.23 -14.75 12.07
N GLY A 54 7.06 -15.45 13.20
CA GLY A 54 7.00 -16.91 13.27
C GLY A 54 8.37 -17.62 13.35
N ILE A 55 9.47 -16.88 13.55
CA ILE A 55 10.82 -17.43 13.71
C ILE A 55 11.26 -17.32 15.18
N ASP A 56 11.66 -18.45 15.77
CA ASP A 56 12.23 -18.48 17.12
C ASP A 56 13.45 -17.55 17.23
N GLY A 57 13.37 -16.58 18.15
CA GLY A 57 14.46 -15.63 18.44
C GLY A 57 14.41 -14.31 17.65
N PHE A 58 13.35 -14.07 16.86
CA PHE A 58 13.08 -12.79 16.21
C PHE A 58 11.77 -12.20 16.72
N ASP A 59 11.76 -10.90 17.02
CA ASP A 59 10.56 -10.19 17.53
C ASP A 59 9.55 -9.86 16.41
N GLY A 60 9.92 -10.10 15.15
CA GLY A 60 9.11 -9.73 13.99
C GLY A 60 9.10 -8.22 13.72
N GLY A 61 8.65 -7.81 12.54
CA GLY A 61 8.46 -6.42 12.18
C GLY A 61 7.76 -6.27 10.83
N ILE A 62 7.15 -5.11 10.60
CA ILE A 62 6.54 -4.74 9.32
C ILE A 62 7.16 -3.40 8.90
N ASP A 63 7.84 -3.38 7.76
CA ASP A 63 8.31 -2.16 7.12
C ASP A 63 7.31 -1.71 6.04
N ILE A 64 7.18 -0.41 5.82
CA ILE A 64 6.19 0.17 4.91
C ILE A 64 6.90 1.10 3.93
N SER A 65 6.75 0.83 2.63
CA SER A 65 7.24 1.69 1.56
C SER A 65 6.11 2.10 0.61
N TYR A 66 6.35 3.18 -0.13
CA TYR A 66 5.38 3.77 -1.05
C TYR A 66 6.00 3.89 -2.43
N GLN A 67 5.20 3.60 -3.45
CA GLN A 67 5.59 3.74 -4.85
C GLN A 67 4.46 4.43 -5.62
N VAL A 68 4.71 5.65 -6.10
CA VAL A 68 3.82 6.31 -7.06
C VAL A 68 4.04 5.64 -8.42
N MET A 69 2.98 5.10 -9.01
CA MET A 69 3.04 4.50 -10.35
C MET A 69 2.83 5.56 -11.43
N TYR A 70 1.86 6.44 -11.20
CA TYR A 70 1.61 7.65 -11.96
C TYR A 70 0.61 8.52 -11.20
N PHE A 71 0.58 9.82 -11.50
CA PHE A 71 -0.46 10.73 -11.06
C PHE A 71 -0.61 11.88 -12.05
N GLN A 72 -1.82 12.11 -12.55
CA GLN A 72 -2.15 13.15 -13.51
C GLN A 72 -2.15 14.54 -12.84
N ASP A 73 -1.60 15.55 -13.50
CA ASP A 73 -1.58 16.92 -12.97
C ASP A 73 -3.03 17.46 -12.84
N PRO A 74 -3.47 17.85 -11.63
CA PRO A 74 -4.82 18.39 -11.43
C PRO A 74 -5.05 19.73 -12.13
N LEU A 75 -3.98 20.47 -12.46
CA LEU A 75 -4.02 21.76 -13.15
C LEU A 75 -3.91 21.61 -14.66
N ASN A 76 -3.19 20.59 -15.14
CA ASN A 76 -3.05 20.28 -16.55
C ASN A 76 -3.27 18.77 -16.83
N LYS A 77 -4.53 18.38 -17.03
CA LYS A 77 -4.92 16.98 -17.22
C LYS A 77 -4.27 16.28 -18.43
N GLU A 78 -3.58 16.99 -19.32
CA GLU A 78 -2.85 16.31 -20.40
C GLU A 78 -1.47 15.77 -19.96
N ASP A 79 -0.97 16.22 -18.80
CA ASP A 79 0.34 15.88 -18.27
C ASP A 79 0.27 15.05 -16.98
N TYR A 80 1.35 14.32 -16.69
CA TYR A 80 1.56 13.62 -15.42
C TYR A 80 2.60 14.36 -14.59
N LEU A 81 2.39 14.38 -13.28
CA LEU A 81 3.39 14.87 -12.33
C LEU A 81 4.59 13.92 -12.29
N ASP A 82 5.78 14.47 -12.05
CA ASP A 82 6.92 13.62 -11.68
C ASP A 82 6.70 13.00 -10.29
N ASP A 83 7.48 11.96 -9.95
CA ASP A 83 7.30 11.22 -8.69
C ASP A 83 7.36 12.14 -7.46
N ASN A 84 8.25 13.13 -7.41
CA ASN A 84 8.39 14.01 -6.25
C ASN A 84 7.20 14.96 -6.13
N GLU A 85 6.77 15.54 -7.25
CA GLU A 85 5.60 16.41 -7.32
C GLU A 85 4.33 15.63 -6.95
N ALA A 86 4.17 14.42 -7.47
CA ALA A 86 3.08 13.52 -7.13
C ALA A 86 3.09 13.17 -5.64
N PHE A 87 4.25 12.78 -5.06
CA PHE A 87 4.38 12.52 -3.63
C PHE A 87 3.94 13.72 -2.80
N ILE A 88 4.46 14.92 -3.10
CA ILE A 88 4.10 16.14 -2.36
C ILE A 88 2.60 16.41 -2.48
N TYR A 89 2.05 16.35 -3.69
CA TYR A 89 0.63 16.62 -3.93
C TYR A 89 -0.26 15.63 -3.19
N ILE A 90 0.00 14.33 -3.35
CA ILE A 90 -0.84 13.26 -2.80
C ILE A 90 -0.82 13.33 -1.27
N PHE A 91 0.35 13.34 -0.65
CA PHE A 91 0.42 13.31 0.82
C PHE A 91 -0.04 14.63 1.46
N SER A 92 0.04 15.76 0.75
CA SER A 92 -0.50 17.03 1.24
C SER A 92 -2.04 17.08 1.23
N ASN A 93 -2.69 16.35 0.31
CA ASN A 93 -4.15 16.41 0.13
C ASN A 93 -4.87 15.19 0.71
N TYR A 94 -4.23 14.02 0.69
CA TYR A 94 -4.84 12.72 1.02
C TYR A 94 -4.07 11.95 2.10
N GLY A 95 -3.02 12.54 2.69
CA GLY A 95 -2.15 11.85 3.65
C GLY A 95 -2.89 11.25 4.85
N ASN A 96 -3.97 11.90 5.33
CA ASN A 96 -4.78 11.38 6.44
C ASN A 96 -5.57 10.13 6.05
N ASP A 97 -6.14 10.11 4.84
CA ASP A 97 -6.91 8.97 4.34
C ASP A 97 -5.97 7.79 4.06
N ILE A 98 -4.83 8.06 3.43
CA ILE A 98 -3.76 7.08 3.21
C ILE A 98 -3.30 6.50 4.55
N MET A 99 -3.03 7.33 5.56
CA MET A 99 -2.62 6.86 6.89
C MET A 99 -3.69 5.98 7.55
N THR A 100 -4.97 6.33 7.39
CA THR A 100 -6.08 5.50 7.91
C THR A 100 -6.07 4.12 7.26
N VAL A 101 -5.89 4.07 5.95
CA VAL A 101 -5.79 2.81 5.19
C VAL A 101 -4.57 1.99 5.60
N VAL A 102 -3.41 2.63 5.74
CA VAL A 102 -2.17 2.00 6.19
C VAL A 102 -2.35 1.35 7.56
N ASN A 103 -2.97 2.05 8.52
CA ASN A 103 -3.21 1.51 9.86
C ASN A 103 -4.15 0.30 9.83
N LEU A 104 -5.23 0.35 9.03
CA LEU A 104 -6.13 -0.79 8.90
C LEU A 104 -5.44 -2.03 8.28
N ALA A 105 -4.58 -1.81 7.28
CA ALA A 105 -3.81 -2.89 6.68
C ALA A 105 -2.76 -3.45 7.65
N TYR A 106 -2.08 -2.58 8.41
CA TYR A 106 -1.14 -2.97 9.45
C TYR A 106 -1.83 -3.83 10.53
N ASP A 107 -2.97 -3.39 11.05
CA ASP A 107 -3.74 -4.13 12.06
C ASP A 107 -4.16 -5.51 11.55
N ALA A 108 -4.62 -5.59 10.29
CA ALA A 108 -5.00 -6.86 9.67
C ALA A 108 -3.80 -7.82 9.47
N LEU A 109 -2.62 -7.29 9.13
CA LEU A 109 -1.40 -8.08 9.03
C LEU A 109 -0.94 -8.56 10.41
N ASP A 110 -0.92 -7.69 11.42
CA ASP A 110 -0.55 -8.08 12.78
C ASP A 110 -1.49 -9.16 13.33
N ASP A 111 -2.82 -9.03 13.13
CA ASP A 111 -3.79 -10.05 13.52
C ASP A 111 -3.59 -11.39 12.79
N PHE A 112 -3.22 -11.36 11.51
CA PHE A 112 -2.91 -12.58 10.77
C PHE A 112 -1.69 -13.30 11.35
N TYR A 113 -0.61 -12.59 11.65
CA TYR A 113 0.63 -13.20 12.13
C TYR A 113 0.60 -13.54 13.64
N THR A 114 -0.11 -12.79 14.45
CA THR A 114 -0.19 -13.01 15.91
C THR A 114 -1.32 -13.96 16.30
N ASN A 115 -2.49 -13.83 15.66
CA ASN A 115 -3.72 -14.54 16.02
C ASN A 115 -4.13 -15.59 14.99
N GLY A 116 -3.49 -15.66 13.82
CA GLY A 116 -3.83 -16.59 12.74
C GLY A 116 -5.12 -16.22 12.01
N THR A 117 -5.59 -14.97 12.13
CA THR A 117 -6.82 -14.49 11.48
C THR A 117 -6.61 -14.43 9.96
N PRO A 118 -7.42 -15.11 9.13
CA PRO A 118 -7.24 -15.08 7.69
C PRO A 118 -7.26 -13.65 7.12
N LEU A 119 -6.30 -13.34 6.25
CA LEU A 119 -6.32 -12.10 5.45
C LEU A 119 -7.51 -12.17 4.48
N ASN A 120 -8.55 -11.39 4.77
CA ASN A 120 -9.67 -11.23 3.86
C ASN A 120 -9.37 -10.08 2.88
N LYS A 121 -9.84 -10.17 1.64
CA LYS A 121 -9.77 -9.05 0.70
C LYS A 121 -10.68 -7.93 1.21
N PHE A 122 -10.12 -6.73 1.39
CA PHE A 122 -10.87 -5.54 1.74
C PHE A 122 -10.89 -4.60 0.54
N ALA A 123 -12.08 -4.08 0.22
CA ALA A 123 -12.25 -2.91 -0.64
C ALA A 123 -12.92 -1.84 0.22
N TYR A 124 -12.30 -0.67 0.33
CA TYR A 124 -12.84 0.45 1.11
C TYR A 124 -12.79 1.71 0.26
N HIS A 125 -13.81 2.55 0.43
CA HIS A 125 -14.02 3.73 -0.37
C HIS A 125 -14.01 4.95 0.56
N PHE A 126 -13.17 5.95 0.25
CA PHE A 126 -13.21 7.25 0.93
C PHE A 126 -13.88 8.29 0.02
N LYS A 127 -14.54 9.27 0.64
CA LYS A 127 -15.18 10.40 -0.02
C LYS A 127 -14.47 11.69 0.34
#